data_AF-A0A8T4JBK7-F1
#
_entry.id   AF-A0A8T4JBK7-F1
#
_cell.length_a   1.000
_cell.length_b   1.000
_cell.length_c   1.000
_cell.angle_alpha   90.00
_cell.angle_beta   90.00
_cell.angle_gamma   90.00
#
_symmetry.space_group_name_H-M   'P 1'
#
loop_
_entity.id
_entity.type
_entity.pdbx_description
1 polymer ?
#
loop_
_entity_poly.entity_id
_entity_poly.type
_entity_poly.pdbx_seq_one_letter_code
_entity_poly.pdbx_strand_id
1 'polypeptide(L)'
;MTAPNYSTDLILINDAESGTWVEMGSPYNAGGAPDNGEQDYFIQGAGCTSQSLSSSKSGLLFSIAYDNASDLSGSFATDDCFFMWQVLLAGNAMETFANGGLRAVIGADQNNADVWFSGGSDFGRNPYGGWQNVAIDPTYTPVDQTIGGGSGGAWQFFGSLINTIAAISKGQMHGVDALRYGRGELIVEGGDGPNGFATFDGMAANNDSQNNRWGLFQDIAGGFLYKGLMSIGSDATAVNFVDLNKVINIDVTPRTYSTFNKIEINNSNTRVNWDGILISSLDGTSLSPGQLEVTDATADVTMIDCAFTDMDTLIFQEGCAINGTTFRRCGLVSQNNGTFDGCTFDESDATASIFVTNLDNITNSDFTSDGLNHAIELSTDHAGGTFSLDGCTFNEYAISDGDTGNESIYNNSGGAVTINIINGSIPSVRNGVGASTTVILSLDWYFEIQNEAGTIVTNAEFRIYDDNDNELYGVETSSGTEKYTFSGTISGTDARIVVLSLDYLYFTQTLTHPSTSNSAAAPIVITLVVDRVYDNP
;
A
#
# COMPACT_ATOMS: atom_id res chain seq x y z
N MET A 1 9.79 19.71 -19.20
CA MET A 1 9.81 18.26 -19.53
C MET A 1 9.36 18.13 -20.98
N THR A 2 9.41 16.94 -21.58
CA THR A 2 8.90 16.65 -22.93
C THR A 2 7.49 16.07 -22.83
N ALA A 3 6.88 15.65 -23.95
CA ALA A 3 5.68 14.81 -23.90
C ALA A 3 5.94 13.52 -23.08
N PRO A 4 4.89 12.92 -22.47
CA PRO A 4 5.03 11.66 -21.75
C PRO A 4 5.54 10.55 -22.68
N ASN A 5 6.50 9.78 -22.18
CA ASN A 5 7.01 8.58 -22.82
C ASN A 5 6.70 7.37 -21.93
N TYR A 6 6.26 6.28 -22.56
CA TYR A 6 5.96 5.02 -21.89
C TYR A 6 6.76 3.93 -22.60
N SER A 7 7.64 3.27 -21.86
CA SER A 7 8.52 2.22 -22.40
C SER A 7 8.64 1.06 -21.42
N THR A 8 9.38 0.03 -21.81
CA THR A 8 9.65 -1.13 -20.97
C THR A 8 11.07 -1.62 -21.17
N ASP A 9 11.61 -2.31 -20.17
CA ASP A 9 12.88 -3.03 -20.25
C ASP A 9 12.78 -4.39 -20.95
N LEU A 10 11.56 -4.86 -21.23
CA LEU A 10 11.33 -6.18 -21.78
C LEU A 10 11.99 -6.36 -23.16
N ILE A 11 12.80 -7.42 -23.27
CA ILE A 11 13.50 -7.84 -24.48
C ILE A 11 12.72 -8.96 -25.14
N LEU A 12 12.48 -8.85 -26.45
CA LEU A 12 11.80 -9.86 -27.24
C LEU A 12 12.68 -11.10 -27.44
N ILE A 13 12.16 -12.26 -27.04
CA ILE A 13 12.70 -13.57 -27.43
C ILE A 13 12.15 -13.93 -28.82
N ASN A 14 10.83 -13.91 -28.95
CA ASN A 14 10.13 -14.21 -30.20
C ASN A 14 8.71 -13.62 -30.16
N ASP A 15 8.19 -13.13 -31.28
CA ASP A 15 6.82 -12.62 -31.41
C ASP A 15 5.78 -13.71 -31.70
N ALA A 16 6.21 -14.96 -31.85
CA ALA A 16 5.41 -16.12 -32.23
C ALA A 16 4.75 -16.03 -33.62
N GLU A 17 5.22 -15.15 -34.50
CA GLU A 17 4.78 -15.12 -35.90
C GLU A 17 5.65 -16.03 -36.80
N SER A 18 6.87 -16.32 -36.36
CA SER A 18 7.82 -17.16 -37.09
C SER A 18 8.85 -17.83 -36.18
N GLY A 19 9.66 -18.74 -36.74
CA GLY A 19 10.74 -19.42 -36.03
C GLY A 19 10.54 -20.92 -35.88
N THR A 20 11.39 -21.53 -35.06
CA THR A 20 11.37 -22.98 -34.82
C THR A 20 10.55 -23.29 -33.58
N TRP A 21 9.36 -23.83 -33.78
CA TRP A 21 8.46 -24.21 -32.70
C TRP A 21 8.28 -25.73 -32.68
N VAL A 22 8.31 -26.32 -31.49
CA VAL A 22 8.28 -27.76 -31.27
C VAL A 22 7.36 -28.14 -30.12
N GLU A 23 6.99 -29.42 -30.07
CA GLU A 23 6.45 -30.02 -28.85
C GLU A 23 7.62 -30.37 -27.91
N MET A 24 7.41 -30.19 -26.62
CA MET A 24 8.26 -30.74 -25.57
C MET A 24 8.12 -32.26 -25.50
N GLY A 25 9.14 -32.91 -24.95
CA GLY A 25 9.24 -34.35 -24.80
C GLY A 25 8.17 -34.96 -23.88
N SER A 26 8.18 -36.29 -23.79
CA SER A 26 7.17 -37.04 -23.04
C SER A 26 7.03 -36.54 -21.58
N PRO A 27 5.79 -36.37 -21.06
CA PRO A 27 4.51 -36.77 -21.65
C PRO A 27 3.88 -35.77 -22.65
N TYR A 28 4.51 -34.62 -22.92
CA TYR A 28 3.88 -33.47 -23.58
C TYR A 28 3.92 -33.45 -25.11
N ASN A 29 4.17 -34.60 -25.72
CA ASN A 29 4.26 -34.78 -27.17
C ASN A 29 2.98 -35.44 -27.73
N ALA A 30 1.92 -34.66 -27.94
CA ALA A 30 0.65 -35.15 -28.47
C ALA A 30 0.70 -35.51 -29.96
N GLY A 31 1.69 -35.02 -30.72
CA GLY A 31 1.83 -35.24 -32.15
C GLY A 31 1.04 -34.23 -32.99
N GLY A 32 0.68 -33.07 -32.42
CA GLY A 32 0.20 -31.92 -33.18
C GLY A 32 1.37 -31.00 -33.48
N ALA A 33 1.76 -30.81 -34.74
CA ALA A 33 2.82 -29.85 -35.03
C ALA A 33 2.33 -28.42 -34.71
N PRO A 34 3.13 -27.58 -34.02
CA PRO A 34 2.84 -26.15 -33.93
C PRO A 34 2.72 -25.55 -35.34
N ASP A 35 1.73 -24.68 -35.51
CA ASP A 35 1.44 -23.94 -36.72
C ASP A 35 1.75 -22.46 -36.47
N ASN A 36 2.66 -21.91 -37.28
CA ASN A 36 3.13 -20.54 -37.12
C ASN A 36 2.22 -19.58 -37.89
N GLY A 37 1.89 -18.43 -37.30
CA GLY A 37 1.16 -17.36 -37.99
C GLY A 37 -0.34 -17.60 -38.05
N GLU A 38 -0.95 -18.16 -37.00
CA GLU A 38 -2.39 -18.18 -36.81
C GLU A 38 -2.93 -16.74 -36.71
N GLN A 39 -3.87 -16.39 -37.59
CA GLN A 39 -4.35 -15.02 -37.79
C GLN A 39 -5.75 -14.79 -37.21
N ASP A 40 -6.44 -15.83 -36.75
CA ASP A 40 -7.82 -15.71 -36.28
C ASP A 40 -7.92 -15.17 -34.84
N TYR A 41 -6.93 -15.42 -33.97
CA TYR A 41 -7.03 -15.09 -32.54
C TYR A 41 -5.72 -14.67 -31.84
N PHE A 42 -4.81 -13.97 -32.51
CA PHE A 42 -3.55 -13.47 -31.92
C PHE A 42 -3.74 -12.27 -30.97
N ILE A 43 -2.76 -11.98 -30.12
CA ILE A 43 -2.78 -10.84 -29.17
C ILE A 43 -1.91 -9.68 -29.64
N GLN A 44 -0.73 -9.95 -30.22
CA GLN A 44 0.21 -8.93 -30.71
C GLN A 44 0.47 -9.07 -32.21
N GLY A 45 0.78 -7.96 -32.88
CA GLY A 45 1.25 -7.99 -34.26
C GLY A 45 0.17 -8.40 -35.25
N ALA A 46 0.43 -9.47 -36.01
CA ALA A 46 -0.43 -9.98 -37.07
C ALA A 46 -0.70 -11.49 -36.99
N GLY A 47 -0.11 -12.22 -36.04
CA GLY A 47 -0.33 -13.64 -35.87
C GLY A 47 0.26 -14.19 -34.57
N CYS A 48 -0.02 -15.46 -34.28
CA CYS A 48 0.56 -16.18 -33.14
C CYS A 48 0.95 -17.61 -33.55
N THR A 49 1.62 -18.34 -32.66
CA THR A 49 1.88 -19.77 -32.87
C THR A 49 0.81 -20.57 -32.15
N SER A 50 0.18 -21.48 -32.87
CA SER A 50 -0.91 -22.28 -32.33
C SER A 50 -0.68 -23.77 -32.50
N GLN A 51 -1.41 -24.59 -31.75
CA GLN A 51 -1.36 -26.03 -31.89
C GLN A 51 -2.75 -26.64 -31.87
N SER A 52 -2.96 -27.56 -32.81
CA SER A 52 -4.18 -28.34 -32.86
C SER A 52 -4.11 -29.42 -31.80
N LEU A 53 -5.18 -29.52 -31.01
CA LEU A 53 -5.26 -30.53 -29.98
C LEU A 53 -5.73 -31.83 -30.63
N SER A 54 -4.95 -32.91 -30.49
CA SER A 54 -5.28 -34.19 -31.14
C SER A 54 -6.63 -34.71 -30.63
N SER A 55 -7.47 -35.20 -31.55
CA SER A 55 -8.90 -35.44 -31.34
C SER A 55 -9.29 -36.60 -30.40
N SER A 56 -8.41 -37.05 -29.49
CA SER A 56 -8.64 -38.24 -28.65
C SER A 56 -7.82 -38.29 -27.36
N LYS A 57 -7.27 -37.16 -26.90
CA LYS A 57 -6.29 -37.12 -25.81
C LYS A 57 -6.70 -36.13 -24.71
N SER A 58 -6.63 -36.57 -23.45
CA SER A 58 -6.80 -35.75 -22.22
C SER A 58 -5.59 -35.94 -21.30
N GLY A 59 -5.30 -34.97 -20.45
CA GLY A 59 -4.13 -34.99 -19.55
C GLY A 59 -2.94 -34.16 -20.06
N LEU A 60 -1.74 -34.49 -19.58
CA LEU A 60 -0.45 -33.81 -19.83
C LEU A 60 0.13 -34.10 -21.21
N LEU A 61 -0.49 -33.58 -22.25
CA LEU A 61 -0.18 -34.05 -23.60
C LEU A 61 0.20 -32.94 -24.57
N PHE A 62 0.07 -31.67 -24.22
CA PHE A 62 0.15 -30.57 -25.18
C PHE A 62 1.20 -29.55 -24.78
N SER A 63 2.00 -29.13 -25.76
CA SER A 63 3.04 -28.14 -25.56
C SER A 63 3.40 -27.43 -26.85
N ILE A 64 3.68 -26.14 -26.72
CA ILE A 64 4.20 -25.27 -27.76
C ILE A 64 5.43 -24.60 -27.15
N ALA A 65 6.62 -24.93 -27.65
CA ALA A 65 7.86 -24.32 -27.19
C ALA A 65 8.70 -23.81 -28.36
N TYR A 66 9.19 -22.59 -28.22
CA TYR A 66 10.13 -21.97 -29.14
C TYR A 66 11.54 -22.47 -28.85
N ASP A 67 12.23 -22.94 -29.88
CA ASP A 67 13.66 -23.23 -29.84
C ASP A 67 14.45 -21.98 -30.22
N ASN A 68 15.03 -21.30 -29.22
CA ASN A 68 15.85 -20.12 -29.43
C ASN A 68 17.21 -20.42 -30.08
N ALA A 69 17.52 -21.70 -30.34
CA ALA A 69 18.78 -22.22 -30.90
C ALA A 69 20.05 -21.95 -30.08
N SER A 70 19.99 -21.03 -29.12
CA SER A 70 21.03 -20.71 -28.15
C SER A 70 20.44 -20.54 -26.75
N ASP A 71 21.24 -20.93 -25.77
CA ASP A 71 20.97 -20.73 -24.35
C ASP A 71 20.99 -19.22 -23.98
N LEU A 72 19.92 -18.74 -23.35
CA LEU A 72 19.76 -17.38 -22.84
C LEU A 72 20.04 -17.24 -21.34
N SER A 73 20.44 -18.30 -20.63
CA SER A 73 20.71 -18.25 -19.18
C SER A 73 21.68 -17.14 -18.78
N GLY A 74 22.69 -16.86 -19.59
CA GLY A 74 23.65 -15.77 -19.38
C GLY A 74 23.15 -14.37 -19.76
N SER A 75 21.98 -14.25 -20.39
CA SER A 75 21.37 -12.99 -20.82
C SER A 75 20.36 -12.44 -19.81
N PHE A 76 19.82 -13.29 -18.95
CA PHE A 76 18.93 -12.86 -17.86
C PHE A 76 19.77 -12.30 -16.72
N ALA A 77 19.41 -11.10 -16.29
CA ALA A 77 19.94 -10.47 -15.10
C ALA A 77 19.30 -11.05 -13.83
N THR A 78 19.79 -10.60 -12.68
CA THR A 78 19.11 -10.84 -11.40
C THR A 78 17.73 -10.20 -11.45
N ASP A 79 16.73 -10.89 -10.90
CA ASP A 79 15.33 -10.47 -10.88
C ASP A 79 14.64 -10.39 -12.26
N ASP A 80 15.28 -10.91 -13.32
CA ASP A 80 14.61 -11.06 -14.62
C ASP A 80 13.58 -12.20 -14.58
N CYS A 81 12.39 -11.92 -15.11
CA CYS A 81 11.34 -12.89 -15.35
C CYS A 81 11.16 -13.16 -16.85
N PHE A 82 10.73 -14.37 -17.17
CA PHE A 82 10.19 -14.75 -18.47
C PHE A 82 8.71 -14.36 -18.55
N PHE A 83 8.33 -13.70 -19.64
CA PHE A 83 6.97 -13.26 -19.94
C PHE A 83 6.44 -13.95 -21.19
N MET A 84 5.19 -14.41 -21.14
CA MET A 84 4.53 -15.06 -22.26
C MET A 84 3.04 -14.78 -22.28
N TRP A 85 2.50 -14.52 -23.46
CA TRP A 85 1.07 -14.65 -23.68
C TRP A 85 0.72 -16.09 -24.07
N GLN A 86 -0.28 -16.64 -23.41
CA GLN A 86 -0.81 -17.97 -23.74
C GLN A 86 -2.35 -17.95 -23.66
N VAL A 87 -2.98 -18.85 -24.41
CA VAL A 87 -4.43 -19.04 -24.39
C VAL A 87 -4.79 -20.50 -24.62
N LEU A 88 -5.87 -20.94 -23.97
CA LEU A 88 -6.63 -22.11 -24.36
C LEU A 88 -8.08 -21.70 -24.61
N LEU A 89 -8.52 -21.74 -25.87
CA LEU A 89 -9.89 -21.36 -26.25
C LEU A 89 -10.96 -22.30 -25.65
N ALA A 90 -10.56 -23.50 -25.23
CA ALA A 90 -11.41 -24.47 -24.53
C ALA A 90 -11.18 -24.44 -23.00
N GLY A 91 -11.31 -23.25 -22.38
CA GLY A 91 -11.02 -23.07 -20.96
C GLY A 91 -11.79 -24.01 -20.01
N ASN A 92 -12.99 -24.45 -20.38
CA ASN A 92 -13.79 -25.42 -19.61
C ASN A 92 -13.22 -26.84 -19.60
N ALA A 93 -12.33 -27.18 -20.54
CA ALA A 93 -11.64 -28.46 -20.60
C ALA A 93 -10.27 -28.42 -19.90
N MET A 94 -9.86 -27.26 -19.39
CA MET A 94 -8.62 -27.07 -18.65
C MET A 94 -8.71 -27.63 -17.24
N GLU A 95 -7.63 -28.24 -16.77
CA GLU A 95 -7.46 -28.57 -15.35
C GLU A 95 -7.41 -27.31 -14.47
N THR A 96 -7.60 -27.49 -13.17
CA THR A 96 -7.44 -26.42 -12.18
C THR A 96 -5.97 -25.98 -12.06
N PHE A 97 -5.72 -24.80 -11.51
CA PHE A 97 -4.37 -24.28 -11.27
C PHE A 97 -3.53 -25.21 -10.39
N ALA A 98 -4.12 -25.76 -9.34
CA ALA A 98 -3.46 -26.72 -8.45
C ALA A 98 -2.99 -28.00 -9.18
N ASN A 99 -3.60 -28.32 -10.32
CA ASN A 99 -3.24 -29.45 -11.19
C ASN A 99 -2.45 -29.01 -12.44
N GLY A 100 -2.05 -27.73 -12.51
CA GLY A 100 -1.34 -27.12 -13.61
C GLY A 100 -2.14 -27.11 -14.91
N GLY A 101 -3.32 -26.49 -14.92
CA GLY A 101 -4.14 -26.34 -16.13
C GLY A 101 -3.38 -25.70 -17.29
N LEU A 102 -2.81 -24.52 -17.05
CA LEU A 102 -1.83 -23.85 -17.92
C LEU A 102 -0.48 -23.78 -17.22
N ARG A 103 0.58 -23.86 -18.01
CA ARG A 103 1.94 -23.97 -17.51
C ARG A 103 2.89 -23.19 -18.41
N ALA A 104 3.92 -22.62 -17.80
CA ALA A 104 5.09 -22.12 -18.49
C ALA A 104 6.21 -23.16 -18.44
N VAL A 105 7.06 -23.17 -19.47
CA VAL A 105 8.25 -24.04 -19.52
C VAL A 105 9.46 -23.30 -20.01
N ILE A 106 10.58 -23.61 -19.36
CA ILE A 106 11.91 -23.18 -19.75
C ILE A 106 12.82 -24.41 -19.72
N GLY A 107 13.53 -24.70 -20.81
CA GLY A 107 14.31 -25.93 -20.92
C GLY A 107 15.64 -25.79 -21.65
N ALA A 108 16.54 -26.72 -21.36
CA ALA A 108 17.81 -26.88 -22.07
C ALA A 108 17.59 -27.56 -23.42
N ASP A 109 16.68 -28.52 -23.46
CA ASP A 109 16.25 -29.24 -24.65
C ASP A 109 14.81 -29.76 -24.49
N GLN A 110 14.26 -30.35 -25.55
CA GLN A 110 12.89 -30.89 -25.54
C GLN A 110 12.64 -31.91 -24.40
N ASN A 111 13.66 -32.61 -23.92
CA ASN A 111 13.53 -33.65 -22.90
C ASN A 111 14.04 -33.22 -21.52
N ASN A 112 14.53 -31.99 -21.36
CA ASN A 112 15.11 -31.47 -20.11
C ASN A 112 14.63 -30.04 -19.87
N ALA A 113 13.59 -29.88 -19.05
CA ALA A 113 12.97 -28.59 -18.82
C ALA A 113 12.31 -28.47 -17.44
N ASP A 114 12.24 -27.25 -16.93
CA ASP A 114 11.51 -26.88 -15.73
C ASP A 114 10.14 -26.32 -16.11
N VAL A 115 9.12 -26.66 -15.30
CA VAL A 115 7.72 -26.37 -15.59
C VAL A 115 7.08 -25.74 -14.36
N TRP A 116 6.40 -24.62 -14.57
CA TRP A 116 5.68 -23.87 -13.53
C TRP A 116 4.21 -23.75 -13.87
N PHE A 117 3.35 -23.90 -12.88
CA PHE A 117 1.91 -23.69 -13.02
C PHE A 117 1.63 -22.19 -13.12
N SER A 118 0.88 -21.80 -14.13
CA SER A 118 0.68 -20.39 -14.48
C SER A 118 -0.78 -20.01 -14.73
N GLY A 119 -1.68 -20.99 -14.86
CA GLY A 119 -3.12 -20.77 -15.01
C GLY A 119 -3.94 -22.04 -14.77
N GLY A 120 -5.25 -21.88 -14.72
CA GLY A 120 -6.20 -22.98 -14.56
C GLY A 120 -7.63 -22.58 -14.94
N SER A 121 -8.55 -23.54 -14.93
CA SER A 121 -9.99 -23.23 -15.10
C SER A 121 -10.57 -22.39 -13.95
N ASP A 122 -9.87 -22.32 -12.82
CA ASP A 122 -10.20 -21.60 -11.59
C ASP A 122 -9.21 -20.47 -11.24
N PHE A 123 -8.19 -20.21 -12.08
CA PHE A 123 -7.16 -19.21 -11.82
C PHE A 123 -6.67 -18.55 -13.11
N GLY A 124 -6.38 -17.25 -13.01
CA GLY A 124 -6.02 -16.41 -14.14
C GLY A 124 -7.23 -15.62 -14.65
N ARG A 125 -6.97 -14.39 -15.10
CA ARG A 125 -8.04 -13.44 -15.45
C ARG A 125 -8.50 -13.53 -16.91
N ASN A 126 -7.70 -14.16 -17.76
CA ASN A 126 -7.97 -14.38 -19.18
C ASN A 126 -8.51 -13.12 -19.91
N PRO A 127 -7.87 -11.93 -19.77
CA PRO A 127 -8.26 -10.73 -20.51
C PRO A 127 -8.20 -10.95 -22.04
N TYR A 128 -8.75 -10.01 -22.80
CA TYR A 128 -8.66 -10.04 -24.28
C TYR A 128 -9.13 -11.34 -24.95
N GLY A 129 -10.25 -11.90 -24.50
CA GLY A 129 -10.85 -13.06 -25.15
C GLY A 129 -10.22 -14.40 -24.79
N GLY A 130 -9.54 -14.51 -23.64
CA GLY A 130 -8.95 -15.76 -23.16
C GLY A 130 -7.46 -15.68 -22.90
N TRP A 131 -6.78 -14.69 -23.48
CA TRP A 131 -5.34 -14.54 -23.39
C TRP A 131 -4.89 -14.13 -21.99
N GLN A 132 -3.82 -14.74 -21.50
CA GLN A 132 -3.20 -14.38 -20.24
C GLN A 132 -1.70 -14.17 -20.43
N ASN A 133 -1.20 -13.08 -19.86
CA ASN A 133 0.23 -12.83 -19.75
C ASN A 133 0.73 -13.37 -18.42
N VAL A 134 1.73 -14.24 -18.46
CA VAL A 134 2.32 -14.86 -17.28
C VAL A 134 3.77 -14.41 -17.12
N ALA A 135 4.20 -14.20 -15.88
CA ALA A 135 5.57 -13.86 -15.51
C ALA A 135 6.14 -14.96 -14.62
N ILE A 136 7.32 -15.48 -14.96
CA ILE A 136 8.00 -16.57 -14.26
C ILE A 136 9.46 -16.19 -14.04
N ASP A 137 9.92 -16.17 -12.79
CA ASP A 137 11.34 -16.19 -12.48
C ASP A 137 11.87 -17.60 -12.79
N PRO A 138 12.79 -17.77 -13.76
CA PRO A 138 13.32 -19.08 -14.13
C PRO A 138 14.11 -19.76 -13.00
N THR A 139 14.50 -19.00 -11.97
CA THR A 139 15.22 -19.47 -10.79
C THR A 139 14.30 -19.78 -9.60
N TYR A 140 12.99 -19.54 -9.75
CA TYR A 140 12.00 -19.79 -8.71
C TYR A 140 12.04 -21.26 -8.24
N THR A 141 12.09 -21.42 -6.92
CA THR A 141 12.18 -22.72 -6.25
C THR A 141 11.12 -22.86 -5.16
N PRO A 142 10.45 -24.02 -5.04
CA PRO A 142 10.61 -25.22 -5.88
C PRO A 142 9.97 -25.04 -7.27
N VAL A 143 10.54 -25.70 -8.28
CA VAL A 143 9.87 -25.92 -9.57
C VAL A 143 8.66 -26.84 -9.36
N ASP A 144 7.53 -26.57 -10.02
CA ASP A 144 6.31 -27.37 -9.83
C ASP A 144 6.47 -28.77 -10.43
N GLN A 145 7.08 -28.85 -11.62
CA GLN A 145 7.38 -30.11 -12.32
C GLN A 145 8.66 -29.99 -13.16
N THR A 146 9.22 -31.15 -13.54
CA THR A 146 10.32 -31.23 -14.50
C THR A 146 9.99 -32.21 -15.63
N ILE A 147 10.49 -31.90 -16.82
CA ILE A 147 10.65 -32.84 -17.92
C ILE A 147 12.07 -33.38 -17.81
N GLY A 148 12.22 -34.70 -17.74
CA GLY A 148 13.52 -35.34 -17.58
C GLY A 148 14.28 -34.85 -16.35
N GLY A 149 15.47 -34.30 -16.57
CA GLY A 149 16.36 -33.79 -15.50
C GLY A 149 16.09 -32.36 -15.03
N GLY A 150 15.10 -31.66 -15.60
CA GLY A 150 14.96 -30.21 -15.44
C GLY A 150 15.85 -29.42 -16.41
N SER A 151 15.81 -28.09 -16.37
CA SER A 151 16.61 -27.26 -17.28
C SER A 151 18.12 -27.30 -16.97
N GLY A 152 18.49 -27.64 -15.72
CA GLY A 152 19.88 -27.59 -15.27
C GLY A 152 20.51 -26.19 -15.35
N GLY A 153 19.69 -25.13 -15.48
CA GLY A 153 20.13 -23.75 -15.63
C GLY A 153 20.41 -23.31 -17.08
N ALA A 154 20.14 -24.15 -18.08
CA ALA A 154 20.20 -23.75 -19.49
C ALA A 154 18.80 -23.45 -20.03
N TRP A 155 18.62 -22.28 -20.63
CA TRP A 155 17.33 -21.70 -21.03
C TRP A 155 17.32 -21.45 -22.54
N GLN A 156 17.03 -22.50 -23.32
CA GLN A 156 16.97 -22.46 -24.78
C GLN A 156 15.54 -22.61 -25.32
N PHE A 157 14.72 -23.42 -24.65
CA PHE A 157 13.33 -23.69 -25.02
C PHE A 157 12.39 -22.91 -24.12
N PHE A 158 11.46 -22.16 -24.69
CA PHE A 158 10.51 -21.31 -23.96
C PHE A 158 9.10 -21.53 -24.47
N GLY A 159 8.11 -21.68 -23.59
CA GLY A 159 6.74 -21.80 -24.06
C GLY A 159 5.69 -22.21 -23.04
N SER A 160 4.62 -22.81 -23.54
CA SER A 160 3.40 -23.13 -22.81
C SER A 160 3.08 -24.62 -22.88
N LEU A 161 2.53 -25.16 -21.79
CA LEU A 161 1.94 -26.50 -21.76
C LEU A 161 0.54 -26.46 -21.16
N ILE A 162 -0.26 -27.46 -21.53
CA ILE A 162 -1.65 -27.57 -21.09
C ILE A 162 -1.91 -28.95 -20.50
N ASN A 163 -2.62 -28.94 -19.37
CA ASN A 163 -3.29 -30.10 -18.82
C ASN A 163 -4.82 -29.98 -18.96
N THR A 164 -5.47 -31.03 -19.45
CA THR A 164 -6.91 -31.02 -19.74
C THR A 164 -7.64 -32.18 -19.10
N ILE A 165 -8.88 -31.93 -18.63
CA ILE A 165 -9.77 -32.95 -18.06
C ILE A 165 -10.56 -33.73 -19.13
N ALA A 166 -10.62 -33.21 -20.36
CA ALA A 166 -11.40 -33.78 -21.44
C ALA A 166 -10.71 -33.60 -22.80
N ALA A 167 -10.97 -34.52 -23.73
CA ALA A 167 -10.45 -34.44 -25.08
C ALA A 167 -11.11 -33.30 -25.88
N ILE A 168 -10.30 -32.48 -26.55
CA ILE A 168 -10.76 -31.38 -27.40
C ILE A 168 -10.65 -31.84 -28.85
N SER A 169 -11.79 -31.92 -29.54
CA SER A 169 -11.86 -32.77 -30.74
C SER A 169 -11.45 -32.11 -32.05
N LYS A 170 -11.27 -30.77 -32.14
CA LYS A 170 -10.89 -30.03 -33.37
C LYS A 170 -10.39 -28.61 -33.05
N GLY A 171 -9.64 -28.03 -33.99
CA GLY A 171 -9.24 -26.61 -34.01
C GLY A 171 -7.83 -26.36 -33.49
N GLN A 172 -7.27 -25.20 -33.87
CA GLN A 172 -6.11 -24.59 -33.22
C GLN A 172 -6.64 -23.92 -31.94
N MET A 173 -6.49 -24.57 -30.79
CA MET A 173 -7.16 -24.13 -29.55
C MET A 173 -6.17 -23.65 -28.50
N HIS A 174 -4.90 -24.05 -28.60
CA HIS A 174 -3.80 -23.58 -27.77
C HIS A 174 -2.98 -22.59 -28.58
N GLY A 175 -2.83 -21.38 -28.07
CA GLY A 175 -1.99 -20.34 -28.68
C GLY A 175 -0.91 -19.88 -27.71
N VAL A 176 0.25 -19.54 -28.27
CA VAL A 176 1.33 -18.80 -27.64
C VAL A 176 1.63 -17.59 -28.50
N ASP A 177 1.80 -16.45 -27.85
CA ASP A 177 2.16 -15.20 -28.49
C ASP A 177 3.18 -14.46 -27.63
N ALA A 178 4.05 -13.71 -28.29
CA ALA A 178 5.00 -12.78 -27.70
C ALA A 178 5.71 -13.23 -26.41
N LEU A 179 6.87 -13.85 -26.61
CA LEU A 179 7.80 -14.27 -25.58
C LEU A 179 8.82 -13.17 -25.29
N ARG A 180 8.95 -12.77 -24.02
CA ARG A 180 9.91 -11.74 -23.59
C ARG A 180 10.63 -12.14 -22.32
N TYR A 181 11.70 -11.42 -22.00
CA TYR A 181 12.31 -11.46 -20.69
C TYR A 181 12.76 -10.07 -20.24
N GLY A 182 12.96 -9.90 -18.94
CA GLY A 182 13.42 -8.66 -18.30
C GLY A 182 12.85 -8.58 -16.89
N ARG A 183 13.08 -7.48 -16.19
CA ARG A 183 12.53 -7.24 -14.85
C ARG A 183 11.02 -7.02 -14.86
N GLY A 184 10.44 -6.79 -16.04
CA GLY A 184 9.03 -6.44 -16.18
C GLY A 184 8.78 -5.00 -15.79
N GLU A 185 9.71 -4.11 -16.12
CA GLU A 185 9.66 -2.71 -15.79
C GLU A 185 8.85 -1.95 -16.85
N LEU A 186 7.81 -1.24 -16.42
CA LEU A 186 7.13 -0.22 -17.20
C LEU A 186 7.65 1.15 -16.75
N ILE A 187 8.34 1.84 -17.65
CA ILE A 187 9.06 3.08 -17.39
C ILE A 187 8.24 4.25 -17.94
N VAL A 188 8.00 5.25 -17.11
CA VAL A 188 7.25 6.46 -17.48
C VAL A 188 8.07 7.71 -17.21
N GLU A 189 8.32 8.48 -18.26
CA GLU A 189 9.18 9.65 -18.23
C GLU A 189 8.52 10.85 -18.91
N GLY A 190 8.97 12.06 -18.57
CA GLY A 190 8.50 13.30 -19.20
C GLY A 190 7.09 13.70 -18.76
N GLY A 191 6.31 14.28 -19.67
CA GLY A 191 5.03 14.89 -19.37
C GLY A 191 5.16 16.34 -18.88
N ASP A 192 4.24 17.19 -19.34
CA ASP A 192 4.10 18.57 -18.88
C ASP A 192 2.72 19.15 -19.22
N GLY A 193 2.42 20.35 -18.71
CA GLY A 193 1.16 21.03 -19.02
C GLY A 193 0.90 21.22 -20.52
N PRO A 194 1.87 21.68 -21.33
CA PRO A 194 1.67 21.88 -22.77
C PRO A 194 1.50 20.61 -23.62
N ASN A 195 2.21 19.53 -23.32
CA ASN A 195 2.24 18.29 -24.12
C ASN A 195 1.40 17.16 -23.51
N GLY A 196 0.80 17.39 -22.35
CA GLY A 196 0.03 16.41 -21.58
C GLY A 196 0.84 15.81 -20.44
N PHE A 197 0.16 15.48 -19.33
CA PHE A 197 0.74 14.77 -18.20
C PHE A 197 0.86 13.28 -18.49
N ALA A 198 1.77 12.61 -17.79
CA ALA A 198 1.72 11.16 -17.69
C ALA A 198 0.46 10.73 -16.92
N THR A 199 -0.19 9.66 -17.35
CA THR A 199 -1.45 9.14 -16.79
C THR A 199 -1.47 7.61 -16.83
N PHE A 200 -2.29 6.98 -16.00
CA PHE A 200 -2.56 5.54 -16.04
C PHE A 200 -3.26 5.13 -17.34
N ASP A 201 -4.15 5.98 -17.87
CA ASP A 201 -4.74 5.76 -19.21
C ASP A 201 -3.65 5.71 -20.30
N GLY A 202 -2.64 6.58 -20.20
CA GLY A 202 -1.51 6.61 -21.13
C GLY A 202 -0.61 5.38 -21.03
N MET A 203 -0.37 4.88 -19.80
CA MET A 203 0.31 3.60 -19.58
C MET A 203 -0.46 2.45 -20.23
N ALA A 204 -1.75 2.34 -19.94
CA ALA A 204 -2.61 1.29 -20.47
C ALA A 204 -2.71 1.33 -22.00
N ALA A 205 -2.89 2.52 -22.59
CA ALA A 205 -2.95 2.68 -24.04
C ALA A 205 -1.67 2.22 -24.75
N ASN A 206 -0.50 2.47 -24.17
CA ASN A 206 0.77 2.00 -24.72
C ASN A 206 0.94 0.49 -24.52
N ASN A 207 0.69 -0.02 -23.32
CA ASN A 207 0.73 -1.45 -23.02
C ASN A 207 -0.21 -2.24 -23.93
N ASP A 208 -1.42 -1.74 -24.16
CA ASP A 208 -2.49 -2.43 -24.87
C ASP A 208 -2.48 -2.21 -26.38
N SER A 209 -1.60 -1.35 -26.87
CA SER A 209 -1.41 -1.20 -28.31
C SER A 209 -1.02 -2.56 -28.91
N GLN A 210 -1.59 -2.87 -30.09
CA GLN A 210 -1.40 -4.17 -30.75
C GLN A 210 0.07 -4.48 -31.05
N ASN A 211 0.94 -3.46 -31.14
CA ASN A 211 2.37 -3.65 -31.36
C ASN A 211 3.15 -3.95 -30.07
N ASN A 212 2.61 -3.61 -28.90
CA ASN A 212 3.31 -3.69 -27.63
C ASN A 212 2.87 -4.91 -26.84
N ARG A 213 1.60 -4.94 -26.41
CA ARG A 213 1.02 -6.01 -25.58
C ARG A 213 1.98 -6.51 -24.51
N TRP A 214 2.54 -5.61 -23.70
CA TRP A 214 3.58 -5.98 -22.74
C TRP A 214 3.03 -6.86 -21.62
N GLY A 215 1.76 -6.64 -21.24
CA GLY A 215 1.12 -7.39 -20.15
C GLY A 215 1.47 -6.87 -18.76
N LEU A 216 2.00 -5.64 -18.66
CA LEU A 216 2.43 -5.02 -17.40
C LEU A 216 1.36 -4.10 -16.80
N PHE A 217 0.61 -3.36 -17.64
CA PHE A 217 -0.45 -2.44 -17.17
C PHE A 217 -1.63 -2.41 -18.14
N GLN A 218 -2.64 -3.22 -17.90
CA GLN A 218 -3.73 -3.52 -18.84
C GLN A 218 -5.01 -2.77 -18.48
N ASP A 219 -5.72 -2.25 -19.49
CA ASP A 219 -7.10 -1.79 -19.31
C ASP A 219 -8.04 -2.99 -19.13
N ILE A 220 -8.84 -2.96 -18.06
CA ILE A 220 -9.85 -3.98 -17.75
C ILE A 220 -11.17 -3.31 -17.41
N ALA A 221 -12.27 -4.08 -17.42
CA ALA A 221 -13.56 -3.55 -17.02
C ALA A 221 -13.51 -3.03 -15.57
N GLY A 222 -13.66 -1.73 -15.38
CA GLY A 222 -13.72 -1.07 -14.08
C GLY A 222 -12.38 -0.54 -13.55
N GLY A 223 -11.27 -0.66 -14.29
CA GLY A 223 -9.97 -0.12 -13.87
C GLY A 223 -8.81 -0.73 -14.62
N PHE A 224 -7.68 -0.88 -13.94
CA PHE A 224 -6.46 -1.44 -14.51
C PHE A 224 -6.04 -2.72 -13.80
N LEU A 225 -5.26 -3.51 -14.54
CA LEU A 225 -4.54 -4.67 -14.03
C LEU A 225 -3.04 -4.44 -14.19
N TYR A 226 -2.32 -4.48 -13.08
CA TYR A 226 -0.89 -4.18 -13.02
C TYR A 226 -0.09 -5.38 -12.53
N LYS A 227 1.07 -5.64 -13.15
CA LYS A 227 2.12 -6.53 -12.63
C LYS A 227 3.52 -6.04 -13.04
N GLY A 228 4.55 -6.46 -12.32
CA GLY A 228 5.95 -6.09 -12.57
C GLY A 228 6.37 -4.78 -11.91
N LEU A 229 7.49 -4.20 -12.30
CA LEU A 229 7.97 -2.93 -11.76
C LEU A 229 7.32 -1.75 -12.52
N MET A 230 6.81 -0.76 -11.80
CA MET A 230 6.33 0.50 -12.36
C MET A 230 7.27 1.62 -11.94
N SER A 231 8.05 2.14 -12.88
CA SER A 231 9.00 3.23 -12.65
C SER A 231 8.42 4.56 -13.12
N ILE A 232 8.07 5.40 -12.16
CA ILE A 232 7.56 6.76 -12.35
C ILE A 232 8.76 7.72 -12.26
N GLY A 233 9.27 8.09 -13.43
CA GLY A 233 10.57 8.71 -13.58
C GLY A 233 11.70 7.68 -13.53
N SER A 234 12.90 8.13 -13.85
CA SER A 234 14.16 7.39 -13.76
C SER A 234 15.24 8.26 -13.12
N ASP A 235 16.37 7.67 -12.74
CA ASP A 235 17.54 8.42 -12.24
C ASP A 235 17.95 9.57 -13.18
N ALA A 236 17.75 9.40 -14.49
CA ALA A 236 18.13 10.37 -15.50
C ALA A 236 16.99 11.35 -15.87
N THR A 237 15.73 10.88 -15.85
CA THR A 237 14.61 11.63 -16.42
C THR A 237 13.44 11.70 -15.44
N ALA A 238 13.05 12.90 -15.07
CA ALA A 238 11.85 13.13 -14.27
C ALA A 238 10.56 12.93 -15.07
N VAL A 239 9.45 12.75 -14.33
CA VAL A 239 8.10 12.71 -14.88
C VAL A 239 7.18 13.72 -14.20
N ASN A 240 6.19 14.24 -14.93
CA ASN A 240 5.03 14.92 -14.35
C ASN A 240 3.79 14.06 -14.54
N PHE A 241 3.41 13.36 -13.48
CA PHE A 241 2.31 12.41 -13.46
C PHE A 241 1.13 13.02 -12.71
N VAL A 242 0.00 13.20 -13.39
CA VAL A 242 -1.21 13.74 -12.80
C VAL A 242 -2.38 12.87 -13.22
N ASP A 243 -3.07 12.24 -12.27
CA ASP A 243 -4.23 11.41 -12.56
C ASP A 243 -5.21 11.39 -11.39
N LEU A 244 -6.46 11.01 -11.67
CA LEU A 244 -7.53 11.04 -10.69
C LEU A 244 -8.57 9.92 -10.87
N ASN A 245 -9.13 9.45 -9.76
CA ASN A 245 -10.25 8.50 -9.70
C ASN A 245 -10.02 7.22 -10.54
N LYS A 246 -8.84 6.60 -10.37
CA LYS A 246 -8.49 5.33 -11.04
C LYS A 246 -8.45 4.19 -10.05
N VAL A 247 -8.84 3.01 -10.53
CA VAL A 247 -8.73 1.75 -9.78
C VAL A 247 -7.64 0.90 -10.43
N ILE A 248 -6.65 0.48 -9.65
CA ILE A 248 -5.56 -0.38 -10.07
C ILE A 248 -5.62 -1.65 -9.21
N ASN A 249 -5.68 -2.80 -9.87
CA ASN A 249 -5.59 -4.10 -9.22
C ASN A 249 -4.24 -4.72 -9.52
N ILE A 250 -3.49 -5.09 -8.49
CA ILE A 250 -2.22 -5.80 -8.63
C ILE A 250 -2.50 -7.28 -8.93
N ASP A 251 -1.76 -7.85 -9.87
CA ASP A 251 -1.92 -9.25 -10.26
C ASP A 251 -1.20 -10.23 -9.35
N VAL A 252 -1.77 -11.44 -9.29
CA VAL A 252 -1.16 -12.54 -8.53
C VAL A 252 -0.08 -13.17 -9.39
N THR A 253 1.18 -13.04 -8.96
CA THR A 253 2.37 -13.54 -9.69
C THR A 253 3.08 -14.61 -8.84
N PRO A 254 2.55 -15.84 -8.77
CA PRO A 254 2.93 -16.81 -7.75
C PRO A 254 4.29 -17.49 -7.99
N ARG A 255 4.99 -17.15 -9.08
CA ARG A 255 6.22 -17.78 -9.54
C ARG A 255 7.30 -16.76 -9.93
N THR A 256 7.26 -15.59 -9.30
CA THR A 256 8.26 -14.52 -9.44
C THR A 256 9.09 -14.45 -8.16
N TYR A 257 9.52 -13.26 -7.75
CA TYR A 257 10.12 -12.96 -6.44
C TYR A 257 9.23 -11.97 -5.67
N SER A 258 9.54 -11.73 -4.39
CA SER A 258 8.64 -11.03 -3.46
C SER A 258 8.47 -9.53 -3.71
N THR A 259 9.41 -8.92 -4.43
CA THR A 259 9.41 -7.50 -4.78
C THR A 259 9.13 -7.26 -6.27
N PHE A 260 8.53 -8.25 -6.96
CA PHE A 260 8.26 -8.18 -8.39
C PHE A 260 7.25 -7.08 -8.75
N ASN A 261 6.13 -7.04 -8.04
CA ASN A 261 5.13 -5.99 -8.14
C ASN A 261 5.54 -4.82 -7.22
N LYS A 262 6.16 -3.79 -7.80
CA LYS A 262 6.62 -2.61 -7.06
C LYS A 262 6.44 -1.33 -7.87
N ILE A 263 5.97 -0.27 -7.23
CA ILE A 263 5.92 1.08 -7.78
C ILE A 263 7.10 1.87 -7.22
N GLU A 264 7.94 2.42 -8.08
CA GLU A 264 9.06 3.30 -7.73
C GLU A 264 8.83 4.70 -8.28
N ILE A 265 8.88 5.71 -7.42
CA ILE A 265 8.87 7.12 -7.81
C ILE A 265 10.28 7.65 -7.67
N ASN A 266 10.90 7.92 -8.82
CA ASN A 266 12.32 8.25 -8.95
C ASN A 266 12.51 9.70 -9.39
N ASN A 267 13.73 10.21 -9.18
CA ASN A 267 14.18 11.56 -9.55
C ASN A 267 13.66 12.70 -8.66
N SER A 268 14.58 13.50 -8.11
CA SER A 268 14.29 14.75 -7.41
C SER A 268 13.35 15.74 -8.11
N ASN A 269 13.30 15.74 -9.45
CA ASN A 269 12.42 16.65 -10.20
C ASN A 269 11.08 16.03 -10.61
N THR A 270 10.83 14.77 -10.26
CA THR A 270 9.55 14.12 -10.52
C THR A 270 8.46 14.77 -9.69
N ARG A 271 7.30 14.93 -10.33
CA ARG A 271 6.08 15.43 -9.72
C ARG A 271 4.98 14.39 -9.91
N VAL A 272 4.40 13.95 -8.82
CA VAL A 272 3.26 13.04 -8.81
C VAL A 272 2.11 13.71 -8.09
N ASN A 273 0.97 13.82 -8.74
CA ASN A 273 -0.27 14.30 -8.13
C ASN A 273 -1.38 13.28 -8.39
N TRP A 274 -1.72 12.53 -7.35
CA TRP A 274 -2.72 11.47 -7.38
C TRP A 274 -3.89 11.86 -6.48
N ASP A 275 -5.10 11.86 -7.05
CA ASP A 275 -6.33 12.22 -6.34
C ASP A 275 -7.38 11.10 -6.51
N GLY A 276 -7.77 10.44 -5.41
CA GLY A 276 -8.74 9.35 -5.47
C GLY A 276 -8.22 8.10 -6.19
N ILE A 277 -6.91 7.84 -6.16
CA ILE A 277 -6.32 6.63 -6.75
C ILE A 277 -6.46 5.46 -5.77
N LEU A 278 -7.06 4.37 -6.23
CA LEU A 278 -7.29 3.15 -5.46
C LEU A 278 -6.38 2.05 -5.98
N ILE A 279 -5.40 1.60 -5.20
CA ILE A 279 -4.50 0.50 -5.52
C ILE A 279 -4.75 -0.64 -4.55
N SER A 280 -5.10 -1.81 -5.08
CA SER A 280 -5.39 -2.99 -4.26
C SER A 280 -4.70 -4.23 -4.79
N SER A 281 -4.15 -5.03 -3.88
CA SER A 281 -3.76 -6.39 -4.24
C SER A 281 -4.99 -7.26 -4.40
N LEU A 282 -5.01 -8.10 -5.43
CA LEU A 282 -6.06 -9.11 -5.53
C LEU A 282 -5.92 -10.24 -4.50
N ASP A 283 -4.71 -10.43 -3.96
CA ASP A 283 -4.42 -11.38 -2.92
C ASP A 283 -3.25 -10.85 -2.08
N GLY A 284 -3.57 -10.25 -0.93
CA GLY A 284 -2.58 -9.73 0.02
C GLY A 284 -1.63 -10.79 0.57
N THR A 285 -1.98 -12.08 0.44
CA THR A 285 -1.11 -13.20 0.84
C THR A 285 -0.24 -13.74 -0.28
N SER A 286 -0.34 -13.16 -1.48
CA SER A 286 0.47 -13.56 -2.63
C SER A 286 1.96 -13.28 -2.39
N LEU A 287 2.81 -13.92 -3.20
CA LEU A 287 4.26 -13.77 -3.09
C LEU A 287 4.72 -12.30 -3.19
N SER A 288 4.04 -11.51 -4.02
CA SER A 288 4.37 -10.12 -4.31
C SER A 288 3.08 -9.29 -4.34
N PRO A 289 2.48 -8.96 -3.19
CA PRO A 289 1.16 -8.34 -3.15
C PRO A 289 1.18 -6.88 -3.63
N GLY A 290 2.36 -6.25 -3.69
CA GLY A 290 2.56 -4.89 -4.17
C GLY A 290 3.34 -4.05 -3.17
N GLN A 291 4.30 -3.26 -3.64
CA GLN A 291 5.05 -2.31 -2.83
C GLN A 291 5.04 -0.92 -3.47
N LEU A 292 5.27 0.12 -2.67
CA LEU A 292 5.49 1.49 -3.16
C LEU A 292 6.73 2.08 -2.49
N GLU A 293 7.60 2.71 -3.28
CA GLU A 293 8.76 3.42 -2.77
C GLU A 293 8.99 4.74 -3.50
N VAL A 294 9.05 5.83 -2.75
CA VAL A 294 9.62 7.10 -3.19
C VAL A 294 11.12 7.06 -2.87
N THR A 295 11.95 7.01 -3.91
CA THR A 295 13.39 6.75 -3.76
C THR A 295 14.20 8.02 -3.55
N ASP A 296 13.75 9.16 -4.10
CA ASP A 296 14.39 10.45 -3.95
C ASP A 296 13.65 11.31 -2.93
N ALA A 297 14.39 11.80 -1.93
CA ALA A 297 13.81 12.55 -0.83
C ALA A 297 13.10 13.84 -1.27
N THR A 298 13.53 14.41 -2.39
CA THR A 298 13.08 15.73 -2.86
C THR A 298 12.04 15.70 -3.98
N ALA A 299 11.60 14.51 -4.40
CA ALA A 299 10.50 14.36 -5.34
C ALA A 299 9.20 14.97 -4.78
N ASP A 300 8.45 15.70 -5.60
CA ASP A 300 7.21 16.39 -5.20
C ASP A 300 6.02 15.44 -5.40
N VAL A 301 5.65 14.73 -4.34
CA VAL A 301 4.62 13.68 -4.39
C VAL A 301 3.43 14.09 -3.53
N THR A 302 2.30 14.37 -4.17
CA THR A 302 1.03 14.64 -3.50
C THR A 302 0.05 13.51 -3.74
N MET A 303 -0.50 12.95 -2.67
CA MET A 303 -1.57 11.97 -2.71
C MET A 303 -2.75 12.50 -1.89
N ILE A 304 -3.92 12.58 -2.50
CA ILE A 304 -5.16 13.09 -1.90
C ILE A 304 -6.23 12.01 -2.03
N ASP A 305 -6.91 11.69 -0.94
CA ASP A 305 -8.06 10.76 -0.90
C ASP A 305 -7.78 9.41 -1.60
N CYS A 306 -6.51 8.97 -1.61
CA CYS A 306 -6.10 7.70 -2.20
C CYS A 306 -6.38 6.53 -1.25
N ALA A 307 -6.35 5.30 -1.77
CA ALA A 307 -6.39 4.12 -0.93
C ALA A 307 -5.43 3.04 -1.41
N PHE A 308 -4.68 2.48 -0.47
CA PHE A 308 -3.84 1.30 -0.63
C PHE A 308 -4.44 0.17 0.19
N THR A 309 -4.62 -1.01 -0.41
CA THR A 309 -5.25 -2.14 0.27
C THR A 309 -4.53 -3.45 -0.03
N ASP A 310 -4.26 -4.22 1.03
CA ASP A 310 -3.62 -5.54 0.94
C ASP A 310 -2.24 -5.49 0.25
N MET A 311 -1.53 -4.37 0.35
CA MET A 311 -0.16 -4.19 -0.17
C MET A 311 0.88 -4.46 0.93
N ASP A 312 2.12 -4.75 0.56
CA ASP A 312 3.20 -4.92 1.52
C ASP A 312 3.75 -3.55 1.97
N THR A 313 5.03 -3.27 1.79
CA THR A 313 5.69 -2.08 2.34
C THR A 313 5.43 -0.83 1.48
N LEU A 314 5.19 0.31 2.14
CA LEU A 314 5.07 1.62 1.50
C LEU A 314 6.09 2.60 2.10
N ILE A 315 6.98 3.14 1.28
CA ILE A 315 8.06 4.03 1.71
C ILE A 315 7.87 5.41 1.07
N PHE A 316 7.68 6.42 1.92
CA PHE A 316 7.59 7.82 1.55
C PHE A 316 8.88 8.56 1.92
N GLN A 317 8.96 9.84 1.58
CA GLN A 317 10.09 10.72 1.88
C GLN A 317 9.64 12.16 2.18
N GLU A 318 10.57 13.05 2.54
CA GLU A 318 10.27 14.43 2.94
C GLU A 318 9.50 15.27 1.89
N GLY A 319 9.65 14.98 0.60
CA GLY A 319 8.90 15.64 -0.48
C GLY A 319 7.46 15.14 -0.65
N CYS A 320 7.01 14.19 0.19
CA CYS A 320 5.68 13.60 0.11
C CYS A 320 4.66 14.35 0.99
N ALA A 321 3.50 14.68 0.42
CA ALA A 321 2.33 15.19 1.10
C ALA A 321 1.13 14.24 0.90
N ILE A 322 0.80 13.49 1.94
CA ILE A 322 -0.22 12.44 1.94
C ILE A 322 -1.43 12.93 2.74
N ASN A 323 -2.55 13.11 2.06
CA ASN A 323 -3.75 13.74 2.64
C ASN A 323 -4.97 12.83 2.42
N GLY A 324 -5.79 12.62 3.46
CA GLY A 324 -7.04 11.85 3.33
C GLY A 324 -6.87 10.39 2.90
N THR A 325 -5.63 9.88 2.92
CA THR A 325 -5.30 8.60 2.28
C THR A 325 -5.48 7.43 3.24
N THR A 326 -6.04 6.34 2.75
CA THR A 326 -6.26 5.12 3.52
C THR A 326 -5.22 4.05 3.22
N PHE A 327 -4.61 3.48 4.25
CA PHE A 327 -3.75 2.30 4.22
C PHE A 327 -4.48 1.17 4.98
N ARG A 328 -4.98 0.17 4.25
CA ARG A 328 -5.80 -0.91 4.83
C ARG A 328 -5.13 -2.26 4.65
N ARG A 329 -4.86 -2.97 5.74
CA ARG A 329 -4.15 -4.26 5.71
C ARG A 329 -2.88 -4.17 4.87
N CYS A 330 -2.18 -3.07 5.06
CA CYS A 330 -0.90 -2.85 4.43
C CYS A 330 0.22 -3.32 5.38
N GLY A 331 1.36 -3.67 4.80
CA GLY A 331 2.62 -3.76 5.54
C GLY A 331 3.05 -2.40 6.10
N LEU A 332 4.32 -2.29 6.46
CA LEU A 332 4.83 -1.10 7.14
C LEU A 332 4.77 0.13 6.22
N VAL A 333 4.17 1.21 6.72
CA VAL A 333 4.32 2.55 6.12
C VAL A 333 5.54 3.24 6.72
N SER A 334 6.45 3.76 5.91
CA SER A 334 7.61 4.55 6.37
C SER A 334 7.43 6.01 5.99
N GLN A 335 7.35 6.89 6.97
CA GLN A 335 7.09 8.33 6.79
C GLN A 335 8.28 9.08 6.18
N ASN A 336 9.48 8.84 6.73
CA ASN A 336 10.73 9.53 6.40
C ASN A 336 10.56 11.05 6.21
N ASN A 337 9.94 11.70 7.19
CA ASN A 337 9.69 13.14 7.26
C ASN A 337 8.67 13.70 6.24
N GLY A 338 7.99 12.85 5.45
CA GLY A 338 6.80 13.26 4.68
C GLY A 338 5.63 13.66 5.61
N THR A 339 4.68 14.45 5.11
CA THR A 339 3.51 14.88 5.89
C THR A 339 2.31 13.98 5.64
N PHE A 340 1.62 13.60 6.71
CA PHE A 340 0.42 12.77 6.69
C PHE A 340 -0.69 13.48 7.44
N ASP A 341 -1.71 13.92 6.72
CA ASP A 341 -2.85 14.64 7.30
C ASP A 341 -4.17 13.94 6.95
N GLY A 342 -5.03 13.72 7.94
CA GLY A 342 -6.33 13.09 7.68
C GLY A 342 -6.24 11.64 7.19
N CYS A 343 -5.14 10.95 7.43
CA CYS A 343 -4.92 9.59 6.91
C CYS A 343 -5.59 8.54 7.79
N THR A 344 -5.91 7.38 7.20
CA THR A 344 -6.46 6.24 7.93
C THR A 344 -5.52 5.05 7.81
N PHE A 345 -5.13 4.47 8.94
CA PHE A 345 -4.36 3.24 9.04
C PHE A 345 -5.25 2.16 9.67
N ASP A 346 -5.64 1.17 8.88
CA ASP A 346 -6.72 0.23 9.20
C ASP A 346 -6.18 -1.21 9.14
N GLU A 347 -6.05 -1.85 10.30
CA GLU A 347 -5.64 -3.26 10.43
C GLU A 347 -4.29 -3.57 9.73
N SER A 348 -3.23 -2.80 9.99
CA SER A 348 -1.91 -3.08 9.36
C SER A 348 -1.34 -4.46 9.72
N ASP A 349 -0.77 -5.15 8.73
CA ASP A 349 -0.16 -6.48 8.86
C ASP A 349 1.29 -6.45 9.41
N ALA A 350 1.85 -5.25 9.62
CA ALA A 350 3.19 -5.05 10.17
C ALA A 350 3.17 -4.91 11.69
N THR A 351 4.35 -4.95 12.33
CA THR A 351 4.48 -4.74 13.79
C THR A 351 4.13 -3.32 14.23
N ALA A 352 4.12 -2.37 13.29
CA ALA A 352 3.59 -1.03 13.46
C ALA A 352 2.91 -0.56 12.17
N SER A 353 1.84 0.22 12.26
CA SER A 353 1.16 0.76 11.08
C SER A 353 2.03 1.78 10.34
N ILE A 354 2.74 2.64 11.08
CA ILE A 354 3.69 3.62 10.51
C ILE A 354 4.97 3.75 11.34
N PHE A 355 6.12 3.75 10.66
CA PHE A 355 7.42 4.13 11.19
C PHE A 355 7.70 5.60 10.89
N VAL A 356 7.94 6.37 11.94
CA VAL A 356 7.96 7.85 11.91
C VAL A 356 9.35 8.36 12.26
N THR A 357 9.82 9.37 11.52
CA THR A 357 11.06 10.12 11.82
C THR A 357 10.77 11.54 12.33
N ASN A 358 9.54 12.04 12.13
CA ASN A 358 9.07 13.28 12.72
C ASN A 358 7.58 13.19 13.08
N LEU A 359 7.27 13.07 14.37
CA LEU A 359 5.91 12.93 14.86
C LEU A 359 5.00 14.14 14.58
N ASP A 360 5.56 15.35 14.49
CA ASP A 360 4.80 16.58 14.20
C ASP A 360 4.13 16.56 12.81
N ASN A 361 4.63 15.70 11.92
CA ASN A 361 4.13 15.56 10.55
C ASN A 361 2.99 14.53 10.42
N ILE A 362 2.49 13.98 11.52
CA ILE A 362 1.31 13.11 11.54
C ILE A 362 0.16 13.87 12.22
N THR A 363 -0.83 14.27 11.44
CA THR A 363 -1.98 15.06 11.93
C THR A 363 -3.30 14.45 11.51
N ASN A 364 -4.33 14.66 12.35
CA ASN A 364 -5.73 14.30 12.08
C ASN A 364 -5.93 12.86 11.58
N SER A 365 -5.05 11.93 11.97
CA SER A 365 -5.01 10.59 11.41
C SER A 365 -5.67 9.57 12.34
N ASP A 366 -6.40 8.63 11.75
CA ASP A 366 -7.10 7.57 12.47
C ASP A 366 -6.33 6.25 12.36
N PHE A 367 -6.11 5.60 13.49
CA PHE A 367 -5.45 4.31 13.57
C PHE A 367 -6.40 3.28 14.18
N THR A 368 -6.53 2.12 13.54
CA THR A 368 -7.31 0.99 14.02
C THR A 368 -6.45 -0.26 14.01
N SER A 369 -6.28 -0.89 15.17
CA SER A 369 -5.46 -2.09 15.33
C SER A 369 -6.21 -3.36 14.95
N ASP A 370 -5.47 -4.38 14.51
CA ASP A 370 -5.92 -5.78 14.42
C ASP A 370 -5.74 -6.53 15.76
N GLY A 371 -5.16 -5.87 16.76
CA GLY A 371 -4.84 -6.38 18.09
C GLY A 371 -3.40 -6.88 18.27
N LEU A 372 -2.54 -6.79 17.25
CA LEU A 372 -1.19 -7.38 17.25
C LEU A 372 -0.06 -6.38 16.91
N ASN A 373 -0.36 -5.09 16.77
CA ASN A 373 0.58 -4.09 16.29
C ASN A 373 0.59 -2.77 17.08
N HIS A 374 1.60 -1.94 16.82
CA HIS A 374 1.63 -0.55 17.28
C HIS A 374 1.01 0.38 16.22
N ALA A 375 0.43 1.51 16.61
CA ALA A 375 -0.04 2.49 15.64
C ALA A 375 1.15 3.22 15.01
N ILE A 376 2.02 3.74 15.88
CA ILE A 376 3.18 4.55 15.50
C ILE A 376 4.43 3.99 16.18
N GLU A 377 5.48 3.73 15.41
CA GLU A 377 6.82 3.47 15.92
C GLU A 377 7.73 4.68 15.70
N LEU A 378 8.40 5.12 16.77
CA LEU A 378 9.32 6.26 16.73
C LEU A 378 10.75 5.82 16.42
N SER A 379 11.37 6.48 15.43
CA SER A 379 12.79 6.30 15.11
C SER A 379 13.72 6.86 16.20
N THR A 380 15.02 6.59 16.05
CA THR A 380 16.09 7.18 16.87
C THR A 380 16.17 8.71 16.79
N ASP A 381 15.57 9.33 15.78
CA ASP A 381 15.59 10.79 15.61
C ASP A 381 14.74 11.51 16.67
N HIS A 382 13.87 10.78 17.37
CA HIS A 382 13.05 11.32 18.45
C HIS A 382 13.79 11.45 19.79
N ALA A 383 14.96 10.84 19.94
CA ALA A 383 15.66 10.76 21.23
C ALA A 383 16.00 12.16 21.79
N GLY A 384 15.47 12.48 22.97
CA GLY A 384 15.64 13.77 23.63
C GLY A 384 14.72 14.89 23.11
N GLY A 385 13.83 14.57 22.18
CA GLY A 385 12.94 15.53 21.52
C GLY A 385 11.63 15.78 22.27
N THR A 386 10.95 16.85 21.84
CA THR A 386 9.58 17.19 22.24
C THR A 386 8.78 17.42 20.97
N PHE A 387 7.68 16.70 20.84
CA PHE A 387 6.85 16.67 19.65
C PHE A 387 5.40 16.92 20.02
N SER A 388 4.58 17.19 19.02
CA SER A 388 3.14 17.33 19.12
C SER A 388 2.48 16.21 18.34
N LEU A 389 1.35 15.74 18.85
CA LEU A 389 0.45 14.84 18.14
C LEU A 389 -0.92 15.50 18.11
N ASP A 390 -1.35 15.85 16.90
CA ASP A 390 -2.56 16.65 16.72
C ASP A 390 -3.65 15.84 16.00
N GLY A 391 -4.83 15.82 16.58
CA GLY A 391 -6.04 15.25 15.98
C GLY A 391 -6.03 13.74 15.76
N CYS A 392 -5.02 13.00 16.24
CA CYS A 392 -4.92 11.57 15.97
C CYS A 392 -5.81 10.74 16.88
N THR A 393 -6.42 9.67 16.35
CA THR A 393 -7.25 8.74 17.14
C THR A 393 -6.68 7.33 17.11
N PHE A 394 -6.86 6.59 18.22
CA PHE A 394 -6.35 5.24 18.39
C PHE A 394 -7.49 4.31 18.81
N ASN A 395 -7.90 3.44 17.91
CA ASN A 395 -8.99 2.51 18.10
C ASN A 395 -8.43 1.09 18.26
N GLU A 396 -8.97 0.35 19.23
CA GLU A 396 -8.63 -1.06 19.49
C GLU A 396 -7.18 -1.35 19.92
N TYR A 397 -6.37 -0.30 20.13
CA TYR A 397 -5.08 -0.38 20.81
C TYR A 397 -5.23 -0.59 22.33
N ALA A 398 -4.15 -1.00 22.99
CA ALA A 398 -4.09 -1.11 24.44
C ALA A 398 -4.47 0.21 25.11
N ILE A 399 -5.20 0.14 26.23
CA ILE A 399 -5.69 1.32 26.96
C ILE A 399 -4.65 1.84 27.97
N SER A 400 -3.64 1.03 28.31
CA SER A 400 -2.62 1.35 29.30
C SER A 400 -1.22 1.12 28.76
N ASP A 401 -0.26 1.93 29.21
CA ASP A 401 1.16 1.74 28.96
C ASP A 401 1.66 0.36 29.42
N GLY A 402 2.60 -0.22 28.68
CA GLY A 402 3.09 -1.56 28.99
C GLY A 402 3.91 -2.21 27.89
N ASP A 403 3.77 -3.54 27.82
CA ASP A 403 4.48 -4.44 26.90
C ASP A 403 3.54 -5.50 26.29
N THR A 404 2.26 -5.16 26.06
CA THR A 404 1.32 -6.08 25.40
C THR A 404 1.68 -6.32 23.95
N GLY A 405 2.43 -5.39 23.34
CA GLY A 405 2.72 -5.38 21.90
C GLY A 405 1.59 -4.78 21.07
N ASN A 406 0.65 -4.10 21.72
CA ASN A 406 -0.52 -3.47 21.09
C ASN A 406 -0.71 -2.02 21.58
N GLU A 407 0.32 -1.41 22.15
CA GLU A 407 0.30 0.00 22.57
C GLU A 407 0.25 0.92 21.35
N SER A 408 -0.47 2.05 21.45
CA SER A 408 -0.61 3.01 20.35
C SER A 408 0.74 3.52 19.86
N ILE A 409 1.63 3.89 20.77
CA ILE A 409 2.96 4.40 20.43
C ILE A 409 4.03 3.46 20.97
N TYR A 410 4.95 3.06 20.10
CA TYR A 410 6.20 2.42 20.48
C TYR A 410 7.36 3.41 20.38
N ASN A 411 7.86 3.86 21.52
CA ASN A 411 9.07 4.68 21.59
C ASN A 411 10.31 3.78 21.50
N ASN A 412 10.79 3.56 20.28
CA ASN A 412 12.01 2.81 20.00
C ASN A 412 13.23 3.73 19.80
N SER A 413 13.14 5.00 20.22
CA SER A 413 14.20 5.99 19.96
C SER A 413 15.49 5.77 20.75
N GLY A 414 15.42 5.01 21.86
CA GLY A 414 16.51 4.83 22.80
C GLY A 414 16.76 6.04 23.73
N GLY A 415 15.86 7.03 23.74
CA GLY A 415 15.97 8.22 24.58
C GLY A 415 14.65 8.69 25.20
N ALA A 416 14.71 9.76 25.98
CA ALA A 416 13.52 10.41 26.53
C ALA A 416 12.79 11.20 25.45
N VAL A 417 11.47 11.01 25.32
CA VAL A 417 10.60 11.70 24.36
C VAL A 417 9.47 12.39 25.14
N THR A 418 9.14 13.62 24.77
CA THR A 418 7.92 14.29 25.25
C THR A 418 6.94 14.44 24.12
N ILE A 419 5.67 14.06 24.32
CA ILE A 419 4.60 14.14 23.32
C ILE A 419 3.48 15.04 23.86
N ASN A 420 3.22 16.16 23.20
CA ASN A 420 2.13 17.07 23.51
C ASN A 420 0.89 16.73 22.67
N ILE A 421 -0.20 16.35 23.32
CA ILE A 421 -1.47 16.09 22.65
C ILE A 421 -2.22 17.41 22.51
N ILE A 422 -2.45 17.84 21.26
CA ILE A 422 -3.14 19.11 20.94
C ILE A 422 -4.65 18.86 20.73
N ASN A 423 -5.00 17.79 20.02
CA ASN A 423 -6.36 17.26 19.85
C ASN A 423 -6.29 15.73 19.72
N GLY A 424 -7.40 15.01 19.90
CA GLY A 424 -7.49 13.57 19.66
C GLY A 424 -7.41 12.69 20.91
N SER A 425 -6.97 11.44 20.71
CA SER A 425 -6.92 10.40 21.75
C SER A 425 -5.60 10.44 22.53
N ILE A 426 -5.66 10.06 23.81
CA ILE A 426 -4.46 9.79 24.60
C ILE A 426 -3.87 8.45 24.14
N PRO A 427 -2.62 8.39 23.65
CA PRO A 427 -1.99 7.13 23.28
C PRO A 427 -1.59 6.34 24.53
N SER A 428 -1.69 5.01 24.45
CA SER A 428 -0.87 4.14 25.30
C SER A 428 0.54 4.05 24.75
N VAL A 429 1.52 3.87 25.62
CA VAL A 429 2.93 3.89 25.25
C VAL A 429 3.68 2.65 25.72
N ARG A 430 4.47 2.10 24.79
CA ARG A 430 5.54 1.15 25.06
C ARG A 430 6.90 1.82 24.89
N ASN A 431 7.83 1.56 25.81
CA ASN A 431 9.19 2.08 25.72
C ASN A 431 10.18 0.97 25.39
N GLY A 432 10.97 1.17 24.34
CA GLY A 432 12.10 0.32 23.99
C GLY A 432 13.25 0.47 25.00
N VAL A 433 14.33 -0.28 24.75
CA VAL A 433 15.50 -0.27 25.64
C VAL A 433 16.13 1.13 25.69
N GLY A 434 16.26 1.69 26.89
CA GLY A 434 16.84 3.02 27.11
C GLY A 434 15.89 4.19 26.81
N ALA A 435 14.67 3.91 26.34
CA ALA A 435 13.67 4.92 26.04
C ALA A 435 12.80 5.26 27.26
N SER A 436 12.24 6.46 27.25
CA SER A 436 11.15 6.86 28.17
C SER A 436 10.27 7.88 27.47
N THR A 437 8.97 7.87 27.76
CA THR A 437 8.02 8.80 27.14
C THR A 437 7.24 9.54 28.20
N THR A 438 7.12 10.86 28.04
CA THR A 438 6.21 11.71 28.80
C THR A 438 5.13 12.21 27.87
N VAL A 439 3.88 11.80 28.10
CA VAL A 439 2.73 12.36 27.38
C VAL A 439 2.17 13.53 28.18
N ILE A 440 1.97 14.67 27.51
CA ILE A 440 1.42 15.90 28.06
C ILE A 440 0.12 16.20 27.32
N LEU A 441 -0.95 16.46 28.06
CA LEU A 441 -2.20 16.94 27.49
C LEU A 441 -2.23 18.47 27.62
N SER A 442 -2.49 19.16 26.51
CA SER A 442 -2.84 20.57 26.52
C SER A 442 -4.35 20.70 26.33
N LEU A 443 -5.08 20.85 27.43
CA LEU A 443 -6.53 21.00 27.40
C LEU A 443 -6.93 22.40 27.89
N ASP A 444 -7.78 23.07 27.13
CA ASP A 444 -8.43 24.31 27.58
C ASP A 444 -9.76 24.01 28.27
N TRP A 445 -9.93 24.52 29.50
CA TRP A 445 -11.22 24.71 30.13
C TRP A 445 -11.67 26.16 29.99
N TYR A 446 -12.89 26.33 29.49
CA TYR A 446 -13.59 27.61 29.43
C TYR A 446 -14.68 27.64 30.50
N PHE A 447 -14.70 28.70 31.29
CA PHE A 447 -15.66 28.90 32.37
C PHE A 447 -16.50 30.13 32.10
N GLU A 448 -17.78 30.05 32.43
CA GLU A 448 -18.69 31.18 32.41
C GLU A 448 -19.35 31.30 33.79
N ILE A 449 -19.10 32.42 34.48
CA ILE A 449 -19.60 32.65 35.83
C ILE A 449 -20.90 33.44 35.71
N GLN A 450 -22.00 32.82 36.10
CA GLN A 450 -23.35 33.38 35.99
C GLN A 450 -24.06 33.37 37.34
N ASN A 451 -25.09 34.19 37.50
CA ASN A 451 -26.05 34.07 38.60
C ASN A 451 -27.20 33.13 38.23
N GLU A 452 -28.12 32.86 39.17
CA GLU A 452 -29.30 32.02 38.97
C GLU A 452 -30.22 32.48 37.81
N ALA A 453 -30.10 33.74 37.36
CA ALA A 453 -30.85 34.28 36.22
C ALA A 453 -30.09 34.18 34.88
N GLY A 454 -28.91 33.54 34.86
CA GLY A 454 -28.05 33.39 33.68
C GLY A 454 -27.31 34.67 33.29
N THR A 455 -27.24 35.67 34.18
CA THR A 455 -26.47 36.91 33.91
C THR A 455 -25.02 36.71 34.33
N ILE A 456 -24.09 37.13 33.48
CA ILE A 456 -22.65 37.11 33.77
C ILE A 456 -22.35 37.88 35.06
N VAL A 457 -21.60 37.24 35.96
CA VAL A 457 -21.08 37.83 37.19
C VAL A 457 -19.63 38.21 36.98
N THR A 458 -19.32 39.51 37.07
CA THR A 458 -17.96 40.03 37.00
C THR A 458 -17.44 40.39 38.39
N ASN A 459 -16.13 40.61 38.52
CA ASN A 459 -15.44 40.91 39.77
C ASN A 459 -15.51 39.78 40.83
N ALA A 460 -15.65 38.53 40.39
CA ALA A 460 -15.44 37.37 41.25
C ALA A 460 -13.95 37.01 41.30
N GLU A 461 -13.47 36.52 42.44
CA GLU A 461 -12.20 35.80 42.51
C GLU A 461 -12.43 34.37 41.99
N PHE A 462 -11.58 33.91 41.07
CA PHE A 462 -11.67 32.58 40.48
C PHE A 462 -10.34 31.87 40.61
N ARG A 463 -10.33 30.65 41.18
CA ARG A 463 -9.14 29.82 41.41
C ARG A 463 -9.35 28.39 40.96
N ILE A 464 -8.27 27.74 40.55
CA ILE A 464 -8.21 26.31 40.27
C ILE A 464 -7.04 25.73 41.06
N TYR A 465 -7.30 24.62 41.76
CA TYR A 465 -6.32 23.86 42.53
C TYR A 465 -6.21 22.43 42.01
N ASP A 466 -5.03 21.82 42.15
CA ASP A 466 -4.86 20.37 42.03
C ASP A 466 -5.36 19.63 43.29
N ASP A 467 -5.32 18.29 43.25
CA ASP A 467 -5.70 17.42 44.37
C ASP A 467 -4.80 17.54 45.61
N ASN A 468 -3.67 18.26 45.51
CA ASN A 468 -2.74 18.53 46.61
C ASN A 468 -2.88 19.98 47.13
N ASP A 469 -3.95 20.70 46.74
CA ASP A 469 -4.20 22.10 47.09
C ASP A 469 -3.15 23.10 46.52
N ASN A 470 -2.37 22.73 45.50
CA ASN A 470 -1.52 23.70 44.81
C ASN A 470 -2.37 24.54 43.84
N GLU A 471 -2.20 25.86 43.87
CA GLU A 471 -2.89 26.75 42.93
C GLU A 471 -2.31 26.56 41.52
N LEU A 472 -3.17 26.13 40.60
CA LEU A 472 -2.85 25.95 39.18
C LEU A 472 -3.14 27.22 38.37
N TYR A 473 -4.16 27.97 38.77
CA TYR A 473 -4.61 29.19 38.09
C TYR A 473 -5.43 30.07 39.04
N GLY A 474 -5.34 31.38 38.85
CA GLY A 474 -6.11 32.32 39.63
C GLY A 474 -6.25 33.70 38.99
N VAL A 475 -7.43 34.31 39.16
CA VAL A 475 -7.69 35.71 38.86
C VAL A 475 -8.40 36.37 40.05
N GLU A 476 -7.90 37.53 40.46
CA GLU A 476 -8.46 38.32 41.57
C GLU A 476 -9.77 39.03 41.22
N THR A 477 -10.03 39.23 39.92
CA THR A 477 -11.16 40.02 39.44
C THR A 477 -11.55 39.51 38.06
N SER A 478 -12.43 38.51 38.06
CA SER A 478 -12.91 37.84 36.86
C SER A 478 -13.70 38.79 35.95
N SER A 479 -13.55 38.58 34.64
CA SER A 479 -14.38 39.25 33.62
C SER A 479 -15.75 38.57 33.43
N GLY A 480 -16.02 37.52 34.20
CA GLY A 480 -17.19 36.66 34.08
C GLY A 480 -17.00 35.49 33.11
N THR A 481 -15.90 35.46 32.38
CA THR A 481 -15.44 34.29 31.60
C THR A 481 -13.97 34.06 31.87
N GLU A 482 -13.59 32.83 32.20
CA GLU A 482 -12.19 32.48 32.49
C GLU A 482 -11.73 31.30 31.64
N LYS A 483 -10.43 31.27 31.34
CA LYS A 483 -9.79 30.20 30.58
C LYS A 483 -8.60 29.66 31.36
N TYR A 484 -8.59 28.34 31.56
CA TYR A 484 -7.44 27.63 32.09
C TYR A 484 -6.94 26.61 31.08
N THR A 485 -5.65 26.64 30.78
CA THR A 485 -4.99 25.62 29.95
C THR A 485 -4.23 24.68 30.87
N PHE A 486 -4.62 23.41 30.90
CA PHE A 486 -3.89 22.37 31.61
C PHE A 486 -2.55 22.14 30.90
N SER A 487 -1.46 22.12 31.67
CA SER A 487 -0.13 21.78 31.20
C SER A 487 0.53 20.83 32.20
N GLY A 488 0.40 19.52 32.00
CA GLY A 488 0.89 18.53 32.96
C GLY A 488 0.83 17.08 32.48
N THR A 489 1.47 16.19 33.25
CA THR A 489 1.52 14.74 33.00
C THR A 489 0.21 14.06 33.46
N ILE A 490 -0.23 13.03 32.72
CA ILE A 490 -1.58 12.41 32.69
C ILE A 490 -2.07 11.73 34.00
N SER A 491 -1.31 11.78 35.10
CA SER A 491 -1.69 11.02 36.30
C SER A 491 -2.69 11.77 37.20
N GLY A 492 -3.99 11.58 36.94
CA GLY A 492 -5.01 11.45 37.98
C GLY A 492 -5.30 12.66 38.87
N THR A 493 -5.23 13.88 38.35
CA THR A 493 -5.65 15.07 39.12
C THR A 493 -7.06 15.48 38.71
N ASP A 494 -8.03 15.25 39.59
CA ASP A 494 -9.23 16.08 39.59
C ASP A 494 -8.77 17.52 39.89
N ALA A 495 -9.50 18.52 39.39
CA ALA A 495 -9.23 19.91 39.70
C ALA A 495 -10.37 20.48 40.54
N ARG A 496 -10.01 21.18 41.61
CA ARG A 496 -10.99 21.90 42.43
C ARG A 496 -11.07 23.34 41.98
N ILE A 497 -12.25 23.73 41.49
CA ILE A 497 -12.60 25.11 41.17
C ILE A 497 -13.13 25.78 42.43
N VAL A 498 -12.74 27.03 42.62
CA VAL A 498 -13.23 27.89 43.69
C VAL A 498 -13.62 29.25 43.10
N VAL A 499 -14.81 29.73 43.42
CA VAL A 499 -15.26 31.07 43.04
C VAL A 499 -15.77 31.81 44.27
N LEU A 500 -15.23 33.00 44.51
CA LEU A 500 -15.65 33.89 45.59
C LEU A 500 -16.14 35.23 45.03
N SER A 501 -17.26 35.73 45.55
CA SER A 501 -17.79 37.05 45.21
C SER A 501 -18.61 37.58 46.39
N LEU A 502 -18.53 38.88 46.68
CA LEU A 502 -19.10 39.50 47.90
C LEU A 502 -20.63 39.38 48.02
N ASP A 503 -21.33 39.26 46.88
CA ASP A 503 -22.80 39.16 46.85
C ASP A 503 -23.31 37.71 46.76
N TYR A 504 -22.41 36.72 46.76
CA TYR A 504 -22.73 35.33 46.46
C TYR A 504 -22.12 34.36 47.46
N LEU A 505 -22.77 33.20 47.62
CA LEU A 505 -22.24 32.11 48.44
C LEU A 505 -20.94 31.56 47.85
N TYR A 506 -20.03 31.13 48.72
CA TYR A 506 -18.81 30.42 48.33
C TYR A 506 -19.14 29.23 47.42
N PHE A 507 -18.57 29.22 46.22
CA PHE A 507 -18.73 28.14 45.28
C PHE A 507 -17.47 27.29 45.21
N THR A 508 -17.64 25.97 45.25
CA THR A 508 -16.59 25.03 44.90
C THR A 508 -17.16 23.84 44.13
N GLN A 509 -16.39 23.36 43.17
CA GLN A 509 -16.70 22.18 42.38
C GLN A 509 -15.43 21.42 42.03
N THR A 510 -15.46 20.11 42.17
CA THR A 510 -14.42 19.24 41.64
C THR A 510 -14.80 18.84 40.22
N LEU A 511 -13.89 19.04 39.27
CA LEU A 511 -14.01 18.53 37.91
C LEU A 511 -13.02 17.40 37.70
N THR A 512 -13.52 16.31 37.13
CA THR A 512 -12.65 15.22 36.69
C THR A 512 -11.96 15.59 35.39
N HIS A 513 -10.65 15.34 35.35
CA HIS A 513 -9.86 15.54 34.14
C HIS A 513 -10.47 14.71 33.00
N PRO A 514 -10.80 15.32 31.84
CA PRO A 514 -11.38 14.55 30.75
C PRO A 514 -10.33 13.60 30.15
N SER A 515 -10.79 12.44 29.70
CA SER A 515 -9.95 11.41 29.08
C SER A 515 -9.62 11.67 27.60
N THR A 516 -10.08 12.81 27.05
CA THR A 516 -9.91 13.20 25.65
C THR A 516 -9.71 14.71 25.53
N SER A 517 -8.83 15.18 24.65
CA SER A 517 -8.68 16.61 24.35
C SER A 517 -9.80 17.06 23.41
N ASN A 518 -10.88 17.63 23.96
CA ASN A 518 -11.89 18.31 23.17
C ASN A 518 -11.62 19.82 23.20
N SER A 519 -11.03 20.36 22.13
CA SER A 519 -10.81 21.81 21.96
C SER A 519 -12.10 22.61 21.73
N ALA A 520 -13.26 21.95 21.62
CA ALA A 520 -14.57 22.56 21.37
C ALA A 520 -15.63 22.27 22.46
N ALA A 521 -15.22 22.06 23.72
CA ALA A 521 -16.19 21.93 24.81
C ALA A 521 -16.95 23.26 25.02
N ALA A 522 -18.28 23.19 25.10
CA ALA A 522 -19.10 24.32 25.55
C ALA A 522 -18.59 24.81 26.92
N PRO A 523 -18.67 26.13 27.21
CA PRO A 523 -18.16 26.65 28.48
C PRO A 523 -18.86 25.97 29.66
N ILE A 524 -18.07 25.64 30.68
CA ILE A 524 -18.55 25.13 31.95
C ILE A 524 -19.22 26.29 32.67
N VAL A 525 -20.54 26.23 32.80
CA VAL A 525 -21.32 27.27 33.46
C VAL A 525 -21.26 27.06 34.97
N ILE A 526 -20.70 28.05 35.68
CA ILE A 526 -20.69 28.13 37.13
C ILE A 526 -21.84 29.04 37.55
N THR A 527 -22.86 28.48 38.19
CA THR A 527 -24.01 29.25 38.68
C THR A 527 -23.82 29.62 40.15
N LEU A 528 -23.60 30.90 40.42
CA LEU A 528 -23.52 31.46 41.76
C LEU A 528 -24.92 31.77 42.31
N VAL A 529 -25.10 31.44 43.59
CA VAL A 529 -26.34 31.71 44.35
C VAL A 529 -26.12 32.93 45.23
N VAL A 530 -27.05 33.88 45.18
CA VAL A 530 -26.95 35.14 45.96
C VAL A 530 -26.90 34.82 47.46
N ASP A 531 -25.91 35.37 48.15
CA ASP A 531 -25.85 35.30 49.60
C ASP A 531 -26.79 36.34 50.20
N ARG A 532 -27.92 35.87 50.73
CA ARG A 532 -28.93 36.75 51.35
C ARG A 532 -28.64 37.05 52.82
N VAL A 533 -27.66 36.39 53.41
CA VAL A 533 -27.31 36.50 54.83
C VAL A 533 -25.98 37.24 55.02
N TYR A 534 -25.20 37.39 53.94
CA TYR A 534 -23.86 37.98 53.96
C TYR A 534 -22.93 37.21 54.93
N ASP A 535 -23.08 35.87 54.93
CA ASP A 535 -22.30 34.98 55.79
C ASP A 535 -20.86 34.79 55.27
N ASN A 536 -20.57 35.25 54.05
CA ASN A 536 -19.25 35.22 53.43
C ASN A 536 -18.66 36.66 53.40
N PRO A 537 -17.87 37.08 54.42
CA PRO A 537 -17.39 38.46 54.56
C PRO A 537 -16.30 38.88 53.55
#